data_AF-A0A075I0B9-F1
#
_entry.id   AF-A0A075I0B9-F1
#
_cell.length_a   1.000
_cell.length_b   1.000
_cell.length_c   1.000
_cell.angle_alpha   90.00
_cell.angle_beta   90.00
_cell.angle_gamma   90.00
#
_symmetry.space_group_name_H-M   'P 1'
#
loop_
_entity.id
_entity.type
_entity.pdbx_description
1 polymer ?
#
loop_
_entity_poly.entity_id
_entity_poly.type
_entity_poly.pdbx_seq_one_letter_code
_entity_poly.pdbx_strand_id
1 'polypeptide(L)'
;MLIDKKIMASGILMIGVGIIITSYLNFTTPIGEAGMTEDEVLDFLMAERENADYKTLSGILIGIGFLLLLISFGARRKRGTGAKKTEKNLQHKISMF
;
A
#
# COMPACT_ATOMS: atom_id res chain seq x y z
N MET A 1 -13.53 13.92 9.17
CA MET A 1 -12.38 13.44 8.38
C MET A 1 -12.91 13.01 7.01
N LEU A 2 -12.41 13.58 5.91
CA LEU A 2 -12.79 13.12 4.57
C LEU A 2 -11.90 11.93 4.24
N ILE A 3 -12.49 10.77 4.01
CA ILE A 3 -11.78 9.51 3.72
C ILE A 3 -12.22 9.06 2.34
N ASP A 4 -11.26 8.80 1.45
CA ASP A 4 -11.58 8.07 0.23
C ASP A 4 -11.73 6.58 0.54
N LYS A 5 -12.99 6.13 0.65
CA LYS A 5 -13.31 4.74 1.00
C LYS A 5 -12.76 3.74 -0.02
N LYS A 6 -12.63 4.11 -1.30
CA LYS A 6 -12.16 3.20 -2.34
C LYS A 6 -10.66 2.97 -2.23
N ILE A 7 -9.89 4.05 -2.07
CA ILE A 7 -8.45 3.98 -1.88
C ILE A 7 -8.12 3.28 -0.54
N MET A 8 -8.95 3.53 0.49
CA MET A 8 -8.78 2.87 1.78
C MET A 8 -8.99 1.36 1.66
N ALA A 9 -10.07 0.93 1.00
CA ALA A 9 -10.36 -0.48 0.78
C ALA A 9 -9.25 -1.18 -0.03
N SER A 10 -8.72 -0.54 -1.08
CA SER A 10 -7.63 -1.13 -1.87
C SER A 10 -6.33 -1.23 -1.07
N GLY A 11 -6.00 -0.23 -0.24
CA GLY A 11 -4.84 -0.27 0.65
C GLY A 11 -4.93 -1.39 1.68
N ILE A 12 -6.08 -1.55 2.33
CA ILE A 12 -6.33 -2.65 3.29
C ILE A 12 -6.19 -4.00 2.59
N LEU A 13 -6.76 -4.15 1.40
CA LEU A 13 -6.71 -5.40 0.65
C LEU A 13 -5.27 -5.76 0.24
N MET A 14 -4.47 -4.79 -0.23
CA MET A 14 -3.05 -5.02 -0.54
C MET A 14 -2.23 -5.42 0.69
N ILE A 15 -2.45 -4.77 1.83
CA ILE A 15 -1.78 -5.15 3.09
C ILE A 15 -2.17 -6.58 3.49
N GLY A 16 -3.46 -6.91 3.43
CA GLY A 16 -3.96 -8.25 3.76
C GLY A 16 -3.30 -9.33 2.90
N VAL A 17 -3.24 -9.13 1.58
CA VAL A 17 -2.58 -10.05 0.65
C VAL A 17 -1.09 -10.19 0.97
N GLY A 18 -0.39 -9.09 1.22
CA GLY A 18 1.03 -9.13 1.60
C GLY A 18 1.25 -9.90 2.91
N ILE A 19 0.43 -9.68 3.94
CA ILE A 19 0.53 -10.42 5.20
C ILE A 19 0.32 -11.93 4.96
N ILE A 20 -0.65 -12.32 4.14
CA ILE A 20 -0.91 -13.73 3.82
C ILE A 20 0.30 -14.36 3.12
N ILE A 21 0.85 -13.68 2.10
CA ILE A 21 2.02 -14.16 1.35
C ILE A 21 3.22 -14.31 2.29
N THR A 22 3.54 -13.27 3.07
CA THR A 22 4.67 -13.32 4.02
C THR A 22 4.48 -14.44 5.04
N SER A 23 3.26 -14.63 5.56
CA SER A 23 2.97 -15.69 6.52
C SER A 23 3.20 -17.07 5.90
N TYR A 24 2.68 -17.31 4.69
CA TYR A 24 2.88 -18.55 3.96
C TYR A 24 4.37 -18.86 3.74
N LEU A 25 5.13 -17.89 3.24
CA LEU A 25 6.56 -18.05 2.99
C LEU A 25 7.35 -18.35 4.26
N ASN A 26 6.97 -17.79 5.40
CA ASN A 26 7.62 -18.10 6.68
C ASN A 26 7.38 -19.54 7.13
N PHE A 27 6.23 -20.15 6.79
CA PHE A 27 5.99 -21.57 7.07
C PHE A 27 6.73 -22.51 6.11
N THR A 28 6.99 -22.07 4.88
CA THR A 28 7.62 -22.89 3.83
C THR A 28 9.10 -22.58 3.60
N THR A 29 9.70 -21.71 4.42
CA THR A 29 11.13 -21.38 4.28
C THR A 29 11.95 -22.62 4.63
N PRO A 30 12.82 -23.11 3.71
CA PRO A 30 13.63 -24.29 3.97
C PRO A 30 14.64 -24.01 5.09
N ILE A 31 14.95 -25.02 5.89
CA ILE A 31 15.93 -24.96 6.99
C ILE A 31 17.11 -25.84 6.57
N GLY A 32 18.32 -25.30 6.63
CA GLY A 32 19.52 -26.05 6.24
C GLY A 32 19.82 -27.18 7.21
N GLU A 33 20.07 -28.37 6.69
CA GLU A 33 20.48 -29.55 7.47
C GLU A 33 21.98 -29.85 7.32
N ALA A 34 22.59 -30.38 8.37
CA ALA A 34 23.98 -30.79 8.35
C ALA A 34 24.12 -32.11 7.58
N GLY A 35 25.06 -32.17 6.63
CA GLY A 35 25.35 -33.38 5.83
C GLY A 35 24.80 -33.38 4.40
N MET A 36 24.30 -32.25 3.90
CA MET A 36 23.94 -32.08 2.49
C MET A 36 25.17 -32.20 1.58
N THR A 37 24.98 -32.85 0.43
CA THR A 37 25.94 -32.88 -0.68
C THR A 37 26.05 -31.52 -1.37
N GLU A 38 27.10 -31.30 -2.18
CA GLU A 38 27.30 -30.01 -2.87
C GLU A 38 26.11 -29.61 -3.75
N ASP A 39 25.48 -30.57 -4.43
CA ASP A 39 24.31 -30.34 -5.27
C ASP A 39 23.07 -29.96 -4.42
N GLU A 40 22.84 -30.65 -3.30
CA GLU A 40 21.74 -30.35 -2.37
C GLU A 40 21.90 -28.97 -1.71
N VAL A 41 23.14 -28.56 -1.41
CA VAL A 41 23.44 -27.21 -0.91
C VAL A 41 23.08 -26.16 -1.96
N LEU A 42 23.38 -26.41 -3.24
CA LEU A 42 23.05 -25.47 -4.31
C LEU A 42 21.53 -25.29 -4.44
N ASP A 43 20.79 -26.39 -4.51
CA ASP A 43 19.32 -26.37 -4.58
C ASP A 43 18.71 -25.66 -3.36
N PHE A 44 19.24 -25.93 -2.16
CA PHE A 44 18.84 -25.26 -0.93
C PHE A 44 19.04 -23.74 -1.02
N LEU A 45 20.23 -23.28 -1.45
CA LEU A 45 20.55 -21.86 -1.59
C LEU A 45 19.67 -21.17 -2.64
N MET A 46 19.33 -21.86 -3.73
CA MET A 46 18.41 -21.34 -4.74
C MET A 46 17.00 -21.14 -4.15
N ALA A 47 16.49 -22.14 -3.43
CA ALA A 47 15.17 -22.06 -2.78
C ALA A 47 15.12 -21.02 -1.64
N GLU A 48 16.20 -20.86 -0.88
CA GLU A 48 16.30 -19.83 0.14
C GLU A 48 16.26 -18.43 -0.49
N ARG A 49 17.02 -18.23 -1.57
CA ARG A 49 17.04 -16.96 -2.30
C ARG A 49 15.69 -16.61 -2.91
N GLU A 50 15.03 -17.57 -3.55
CA GLU A 50 13.69 -17.39 -4.10
C GLU A 50 12.69 -16.96 -3.01
N ASN A 51 12.71 -17.63 -1.86
CA ASN A 51 11.88 -17.24 -0.71
C ASN A 51 12.22 -15.83 -0.19
N ALA A 52 13.50 -15.44 -0.16
CA ALA A 52 13.92 -14.11 0.25
C ALA A 52 13.42 -13.02 -0.72
N ASP A 53 13.46 -13.28 -2.02
CA ASP A 53 12.93 -12.38 -3.05
C ASP A 53 11.41 -12.22 -2.91
N TYR A 54 10.68 -13.31 -2.68
CA TYR A 54 9.24 -13.23 -2.43
C TYR A 54 8.88 -12.50 -1.13
N LYS A 55 9.67 -12.68 -0.05
CA LYS A 55 9.49 -11.91 1.20
C LYS A 55 9.70 -10.42 0.95
N THR A 56 10.70 -10.06 0.14
CA THR A 56 10.96 -8.67 -0.27
C THR A 56 9.79 -8.09 -1.06
N LEU A 57 9.29 -8.83 -2.05
CA LEU A 57 8.15 -8.41 -2.86
C LEU A 57 6.89 -8.20 -2.01
N SER A 58 6.65 -9.11 -1.07
CA SER A 58 5.55 -8.99 -0.11
C SER A 58 5.69 -7.76 0.80
N GLY A 59 6.90 -7.48 1.28
CA GLY A 59 7.19 -6.27 2.04
C GLY A 59 6.89 -4.98 1.27
N ILE A 60 7.25 -4.92 -0.01
CA ILE A 60 6.92 -3.80 -0.91
C ILE A 60 5.40 -3.68 -1.07
N LEU A 61 4.69 -4.80 -1.25
CA LEU A 61 3.23 -4.82 -1.37
C LEU A 61 2.54 -4.24 -0.14
N ILE A 62 3.00 -4.63 1.06
CA ILE A 62 2.54 -4.07 2.34
C ILE A 62 2.84 -2.57 2.41
N GLY A 63 4.06 -2.17 2.03
CA GLY A 63 4.48 -0.76 2.02
C GLY A 63 3.61 0.12 1.11
N ILE A 64 3.31 -0.36 -0.10
CA ILE A 64 2.41 0.33 -1.04
C ILE A 64 0.99 0.38 -0.48
N GLY A 65 0.47 -0.72 0.07
CA GLY A 65 -0.85 -0.75 0.69
C GLY A 65 -0.97 0.23 1.87
N PHE A 66 0.10 0.36 2.67
CA PHE A 66 0.17 1.34 3.74
C PHE A 66 0.21 2.78 3.21
N LEU A 67 0.96 3.05 2.14
CA LEU A 67 0.96 4.36 1.49
C LEU A 67 -0.44 4.74 1.00
N LEU A 68 -1.20 3.79 0.42
CA LEU A 68 -2.59 3.98 0.01
C LEU A 68 -3.49 4.36 1.20
N LEU A 69 -3.31 3.73 2.37
CA LEU A 69 -4.02 4.10 3.59
C LEU A 69 -3.74 5.56 3.99
N LEU A 70 -2.47 5.98 3.99
CA LEU A 70 -2.09 7.35 4.37
C LEU A 70 -2.75 8.39 3.45
N ILE A 71 -2.68 8.19 2.13
CA ILE A 71 -3.31 9.12 1.19
C ILE A 71 -4.84 9.05 1.25
N SER A 72 -5.44 7.93 1.65
CA SER A 72 -6.90 7.82 1.82
C SER A 72 -7.43 8.76 2.90
N PHE A 73 -6.65 8.97 3.95
CA PHE A 73 -6.92 9.91 5.03
C PHE A 73 -6.46 11.34 4.71
N GLY A 74 -5.34 11.47 3.98
CA GLY A 74 -4.73 12.74 3.59
C GLY A 74 -5.33 13.40 2.34
N ALA A 75 -6.16 12.69 1.57
CA ALA A 75 -6.86 13.19 0.38
C ALA A 75 -8.01 14.16 0.74
N ARG A 76 -7.74 15.12 1.63
CA ARG A 76 -8.52 16.36 1.65
C ARG A 76 -8.18 17.12 0.38
N ARG A 77 -8.98 16.86 -0.66
CA ARG A 77 -9.09 17.62 -1.89
C ARG A 77 -9.12 19.12 -1.60
N LYS A 78 -7.98 19.81 -1.68
CA LYS A 78 -7.90 21.24 -2.05
C LYS A 78 -8.31 21.41 -3.52
N ARG A 79 -9.49 20.92 -3.90
CA ARG A 79 -10.18 21.32 -5.13
C ARG A 79 -11.61 21.65 -4.72
N GLY A 80 -11.84 22.89 -4.28
CA GLY A 80 -13.19 23.34 -3.97
C GLY A 80 -13.36 24.66 -3.22
N THR A 81 -12.35 25.25 -2.59
CA THR A 81 -12.55 26.48 -1.79
C THR A 81 -11.49 27.55 -2.04
N GLY A 82 -11.22 27.82 -3.32
CA GLY A 82 -10.64 29.10 -3.77
C GLY A 82 -11.62 29.77 -4.72
N ALA A 83 -12.24 30.86 -4.26
CA ALA A 83 -12.94 31.88 -5.07
C ALA A 83 -14.22 31.51 -5.84
N LYS A 84 -15.27 30.96 -5.18
CA LYS A 84 -16.66 31.05 -5.70
C LYS A 84 -17.70 31.40 -4.64
N LYS A 85 -17.41 32.37 -3.77
CA LYS A 85 -18.41 32.94 -2.86
C LYS A 85 -18.21 34.42 -2.55
N THR A 86 -17.74 35.19 -3.53
CA THR A 86 -17.64 36.66 -3.39
C THR A 86 -18.42 37.42 -4.47
N GLU A 87 -18.72 36.80 -5.62
CA GLU A 87 -19.42 37.51 -6.71
C GLU A 87 -20.93 37.63 -6.53
N LYS A 88 -21.59 36.72 -5.80
CA LYS A 88 -23.06 36.80 -5.64
C LYS A 88 -23.51 37.96 -4.74
N ASN A 89 -22.63 38.48 -3.86
CA ASN A 89 -22.92 39.64 -3.02
C ASN A 89 -22.60 40.97 -3.70
N LEU A 90 -21.79 40.99 -4.78
CA LEU A 90 -21.51 42.22 -5.53
C LEU A 90 -22.65 42.53 -6.51
N GLN A 91 -23.14 41.52 -7.23
CA GLN A 91 -24.27 41.63 -8.17
C GLN A 91 -25.56 42.11 -7.48
N HIS A 92 -25.82 41.67 -6.24
CA HIS A 92 -26.99 42.09 -5.48
C HIS A 92 -26.89 43.53 -4.95
N LYS A 93 -25.67 44.06 -4.77
CA LYS A 93 -25.44 45.47 -4.41
C LYS A 93 -25.52 46.41 -5.61
N ILE A 94 -25.11 45.95 -6.80
CA ILE A 94 -25.16 46.74 -8.04
C ILE A 94 -26.60 46.88 -8.56
N SER A 95 -27.49 45.92 -8.28
CA SER A 95 -28.92 46.04 -8.63
C SER A 95 -29.74 46.91 -7.67
N MET A 96 -29.10 47.55 -6.68
CA MET A 96 -29.76 48.36 -5.65
C MET A 96 -29.31 49.83 -5.67
N PHE A 97 -28.46 50.20 -6.63
CA PHE A 97 -28.13 51.57 -7.03
C PHE A 97 -28.59 51.81 -8.47
#